data_AF-A0A0F9YT64-F1
#
_entry.id   AF-A0A0F9YT64-F1
#
_cell.length_a   1.000
_cell.length_b   1.000
_cell.length_c   1.000
_cell.angle_alpha   90.00
_cell.angle_beta   90.00
_cell.angle_gamma   90.00
#
_symmetry.space_group_name_H-M   'P 1'
#
loop_
_entity.id
_entity.type
_entity.pdbx_description
1 polymer ?
#
loop_
_entity_poly.entity_id
_entity_poly.type
_entity_poly.pdbx_seq_one_letter_code
_entity_poly.pdbx_strand_id
1 'polypeptide(L)'
;MRLIIVKKTFIAINKQNTSIFFLIALYSCQIFGFNYLIATHTLKKIPSPKIIVLAGHSVTGKGTFGKFLPEVSNLYIHVDLGEMVRREIREKTKIGKEIQPIYESGQYLDGTLDKIVWDKLICKKLEDTLGQNKTPIIDGFLRSKLCFDLLHKFITDQKINNNSLLIQLIANEQVCTKRILTRRVCTNTKCSKIYNTLLPEYELLQNSKNSKNLTDVHDKTINKLCLCGAELSNRSNNTKKFAQERRKHFDKEIEPLLAFAKNWYKYAKINTKINIYSLNII
;
A
#
# COMPACT_ATOMS: atom_id res chain seq x y z
N MET A 1 -26.03 24.83 -16.08
CA MET A 1 -26.51 23.44 -15.84
C MET A 1 -25.49 22.50 -15.16
N ARG A 2 -24.16 22.71 -15.29
CA ARG A 2 -23.12 21.85 -14.67
C ARG A 2 -22.76 22.16 -13.19
N LEU A 3 -23.15 23.32 -12.65
CA LEU A 3 -22.91 23.71 -11.25
C LEU A 3 -23.86 23.06 -10.23
N ILE A 4 -25.05 22.61 -10.66
CA ILE A 4 -26.12 22.15 -9.75
C ILE A 4 -25.92 20.67 -9.36
N ILE A 5 -25.27 19.88 -10.23
CA ILE A 5 -25.03 18.45 -9.99
C ILE A 5 -24.01 18.25 -8.86
N VAL A 6 -22.93 19.04 -8.83
CA VAL A 6 -21.91 18.96 -7.77
C VAL A 6 -22.48 19.35 -6.41
N LYS A 7 -23.37 20.35 -6.34
CA LYS A 7 -24.03 20.75 -5.09
C LYS A 7 -24.92 19.64 -4.53
N LYS A 8 -25.66 18.91 -5.37
CA LYS A 8 -26.50 17.78 -4.91
C LYS A 8 -25.67 16.55 -4.54
N THR A 9 -24.57 16.26 -5.22
CA THR A 9 -23.66 15.15 -4.84
C THR A 9 -22.88 15.44 -3.55
N PHE A 10 -22.59 16.72 -3.26
CA PHE A 10 -21.96 17.15 -1.99
C PHE A 10 -22.90 17.07 -0.77
N ILE A 11 -24.22 17.17 -0.96
CA ILE A 11 -25.20 17.29 0.14
C ILE A 11 -25.64 15.93 0.70
N ALA A 12 -25.36 14.80 0.03
CA ALA A 12 -25.88 13.49 0.41
C ALA A 12 -24.88 12.54 1.12
N ILE A 13 -23.74 13.04 1.63
CA ILE A 13 -22.72 12.16 2.23
C ILE A 13 -22.56 12.45 3.72
N ASN A 14 -22.94 11.45 4.51
CA ASN A 14 -23.03 11.46 5.97
C ASN A 14 -21.75 11.99 6.67
N LYS A 15 -21.94 12.81 7.71
CA LYS A 15 -20.90 13.50 8.52
C LYS A 15 -19.79 12.61 9.13
N GLN A 16 -19.88 11.29 9.05
CA GLN A 16 -18.96 10.37 9.73
C GLN A 16 -17.63 10.09 9.00
N ASN A 17 -17.50 10.40 7.70
CA ASN A 17 -16.37 9.96 6.86
C ASN A 17 -15.48 11.10 6.29
N THR A 18 -15.20 12.12 7.09
CA THR A 18 -14.43 13.31 6.65
C THR A 18 -13.00 12.98 6.17
N SER A 19 -12.31 12.01 6.79
CA SER A 19 -10.96 11.61 6.39
C SER A 19 -10.87 10.90 5.03
N ILE A 20 -11.94 10.22 4.61
CA ILE A 20 -12.03 9.53 3.31
C ILE A 20 -12.31 10.54 2.20
N PHE A 21 -13.14 11.55 2.49
CA PHE A 21 -13.41 12.67 1.60
C PHE A 21 -12.14 13.43 1.21
N PHE A 22 -11.18 13.56 2.13
CA PHE A 22 -9.86 14.16 1.87
C PHE A 22 -9.07 13.42 0.77
N LEU A 23 -9.09 12.08 0.79
CA LEU A 23 -8.41 11.25 -0.20
C LEU A 23 -9.07 11.35 -1.59
N ILE A 24 -10.40 11.46 -1.62
CA ILE A 24 -11.18 11.64 -2.86
C ILE A 24 -10.99 13.04 -3.44
N ALA A 25 -10.94 14.08 -2.60
CA ALA A 25 -10.73 15.46 -3.03
C ALA A 25 -9.35 15.64 -3.69
N LEU A 26 -8.29 15.05 -3.12
CA LEU A 26 -6.96 15.02 -3.75
C LEU A 26 -6.98 14.29 -5.10
N TYR A 27 -7.75 13.20 -5.19
CA TYR A 27 -7.87 12.40 -6.41
C TYR A 27 -8.69 13.08 -7.52
N SER A 28 -9.83 13.67 -7.17
CA SER A 28 -10.72 14.36 -8.11
C SER A 28 -10.12 15.66 -8.65
N CYS A 29 -9.26 16.34 -7.88
CA CYS A 29 -8.49 17.49 -8.35
C CYS A 29 -7.53 17.16 -9.52
N GLN A 30 -7.00 15.93 -9.62
CA GLN A 30 -6.15 15.52 -10.74
C GLN A 30 -6.94 15.27 -12.03
N ILE A 31 -8.16 14.75 -11.95
CA ILE A 31 -8.96 14.39 -13.14
C ILE A 31 -9.61 15.61 -13.79
N PHE A 32 -10.02 16.60 -12.99
CA PHE A 32 -10.86 17.70 -13.46
C PHE A 32 -10.16 19.06 -13.61
N GLY A 33 -8.84 19.15 -13.39
CA GLY A 33 -8.10 20.41 -13.56
C GLY A 33 -8.62 21.56 -12.69
N PHE A 34 -9.22 21.24 -11.55
CA PHE A 34 -9.79 22.25 -10.65
C PHE A 34 -8.66 22.93 -9.87
N ASN A 35 -8.76 24.26 -9.71
CA ASN A 35 -7.79 25.10 -9.01
C ASN A 35 -7.38 24.48 -7.66
N TYR A 36 -6.16 23.92 -7.63
CA TYR A 36 -5.45 23.29 -6.50
C TYR A 36 -5.51 24.14 -5.22
N LEU A 37 -5.60 25.46 -5.38
CA LEU A 37 -5.67 26.45 -4.30
C LEU A 37 -6.96 26.38 -3.46
N ILE A 38 -8.12 26.07 -4.07
CA ILE A 38 -9.42 26.02 -3.36
C ILE A 38 -9.57 24.70 -2.59
N ALA A 39 -9.08 23.60 -3.17
CA ALA A 39 -9.02 22.31 -2.50
C ALA A 39 -8.12 22.37 -1.26
N THR A 40 -6.91 22.92 -1.37
CA THR A 40 -5.97 23.05 -0.23
C THR A 40 -6.53 23.91 0.91
N HIS A 41 -7.29 24.96 0.63
CA HIS A 41 -7.92 25.79 1.67
C HIS A 41 -9.07 25.08 2.40
N THR A 42 -9.87 24.28 1.68
CA THR A 42 -11.01 23.54 2.25
C THR A 42 -10.56 22.28 2.99
N LEU A 43 -9.48 21.64 2.52
CA LEU A 43 -8.87 20.44 3.10
C LEU A 43 -8.16 20.69 4.43
N LYS A 44 -7.71 21.92 4.72
CA LYS A 44 -7.15 22.31 6.02
C LYS A 44 -8.12 22.15 7.21
N LYS A 45 -9.44 22.06 6.97
CA LYS A 45 -10.46 21.95 8.03
C LYS A 45 -10.88 20.51 8.35
N ILE A 46 -10.41 19.52 7.60
CA ILE A 46 -10.74 18.11 7.85
C ILE A 46 -9.63 17.51 8.74
N PRO A 47 -9.95 16.94 9.92
CA PRO A 47 -8.94 16.28 10.73
C PRO A 47 -8.38 15.07 9.97
N SER A 48 -7.10 15.16 9.59
CA SER A 48 -6.35 14.07 8.98
C SER A 48 -6.11 12.98 10.03
N PRO A 49 -6.23 11.69 9.66
CA PRO A 49 -5.93 10.61 10.59
C PRO A 49 -4.46 10.70 11.01
N LYS A 50 -4.20 10.40 12.29
CA LYS A 50 -2.84 10.32 12.83
C LYS A 50 -2.12 9.09 12.32
N ILE A 51 -2.83 7.98 12.08
CA ILE A 51 -2.29 6.75 11.48
C ILE A 51 -3.29 6.20 10.46
N ILE A 52 -2.78 5.69 9.34
CA ILE A 52 -3.56 4.94 8.35
C ILE A 52 -3.03 3.50 8.30
N VAL A 53 -3.91 2.51 8.42
CA VAL A 53 -3.59 1.09 8.32
C VAL A 53 -4.19 0.55 7.03
N LEU A 54 -3.36 -0.02 6.16
CA LEU A 54 -3.82 -0.66 4.92
C LEU A 54 -4.00 -2.16 5.12
N ALA A 55 -5.24 -2.59 4.95
CA ALA A 55 -5.66 -3.97 5.01
C ALA A 55 -6.14 -4.47 3.64
N GLY A 56 -6.16 -5.79 3.48
CA GLY A 56 -6.69 -6.43 2.29
C GLY A 56 -5.83 -7.60 1.84
N HIS A 57 -6.43 -8.43 1.00
CA HIS A 57 -5.77 -9.62 0.48
C HIS A 57 -4.47 -9.28 -0.29
N SER A 58 -3.62 -10.29 -0.52
CA SER A 58 -2.46 -10.13 -1.40
C SER A 58 -2.92 -9.61 -2.76
N VAL A 59 -2.12 -8.73 -3.38
CA VAL A 59 -2.37 -8.26 -4.75
C VAL A 59 -3.62 -7.36 -4.91
N THR A 60 -4.23 -6.89 -3.82
CA THR A 60 -5.28 -5.85 -3.87
C THR A 60 -4.75 -4.44 -4.13
N GLY A 61 -3.43 -4.25 -4.25
CA GLY A 61 -2.83 -2.97 -4.62
C GLY A 61 -2.37 -2.09 -3.45
N LYS A 62 -2.34 -2.63 -2.23
CA LYS A 62 -1.91 -1.89 -1.02
C LYS A 62 -0.57 -1.15 -1.18
N GLY A 63 0.45 -1.81 -1.71
CA GLY A 63 1.76 -1.18 -1.91
C GLY A 63 1.76 -0.03 -2.92
N THR A 64 0.88 -0.06 -3.92
CA THR A 64 0.72 1.06 -4.85
C THR A 64 -0.10 2.17 -4.20
N PHE A 65 -1.18 1.82 -3.49
CA PHE A 65 -2.00 2.78 -2.75
C PHE A 65 -1.23 3.49 -1.63
N GLY A 66 -0.35 2.77 -0.91
CA GLY A 66 0.45 3.32 0.17
C GLY A 66 1.51 4.32 -0.29
N LYS A 67 2.00 4.19 -1.54
CA LYS A 67 2.93 5.15 -2.16
C LYS A 67 2.26 6.39 -2.72
N PHE A 68 0.98 6.29 -3.06
CA PHE A 68 0.26 7.37 -3.71
C PHE A 68 0.23 8.66 -2.89
N LEU A 69 -0.12 8.59 -1.59
CA LEU A 69 -0.25 9.79 -0.76
C LEU A 69 1.09 10.49 -0.47
N PRO A 70 2.18 9.78 -0.17
CA PRO A 70 3.51 10.39 -0.07
C PRO A 70 4.01 11.06 -1.36
N GLU A 71 3.63 10.56 -2.53
CA GLU A 71 4.02 11.15 -3.83
C GLU A 71 3.39 12.53 -4.06
N VAL A 72 2.20 12.77 -3.51
CA VAL A 72 1.46 14.03 -3.68
C VAL A 72 1.50 14.95 -2.45
N SER A 73 2.03 14.47 -1.32
CA SER A 73 2.07 15.23 -0.08
C SER A 73 3.15 14.75 0.89
N ASN A 74 3.96 15.70 1.39
CA ASN A 74 4.99 15.47 2.39
C ASN A 74 4.45 15.16 3.80
N LEU A 75 3.14 15.21 4.00
CA LEU A 75 2.49 14.89 5.27
C LEU A 75 2.37 13.39 5.51
N TYR A 76 2.55 12.55 4.49
CA TYR A 76 2.38 11.11 4.59
C TYR A 76 3.69 10.38 4.41
N ILE A 77 3.88 9.30 5.18
CA ILE A 77 5.04 8.42 5.04
C ILE A 77 4.53 6.98 4.85
N HIS A 78 4.93 6.34 3.75
CA HIS A 78 4.64 4.93 3.53
C HIS A 78 5.56 4.07 4.40
N VAL A 79 4.97 3.26 5.26
CA VAL A 79 5.65 2.27 6.11
C VAL A 79 5.31 0.88 5.56
N ASP A 80 6.07 0.43 4.55
CA ASP A 80 5.95 -0.93 3.98
C ASP A 80 6.79 -1.92 4.78
N LEU A 81 6.13 -2.68 5.65
CA LEU A 81 6.77 -3.70 6.48
C LEU A 81 7.55 -4.72 5.64
N GLY A 82 6.96 -5.12 4.51
CA GLY A 82 7.58 -6.11 3.65
C GLY A 82 8.87 -5.59 3.04
N GLU A 83 8.91 -4.31 2.64
CA GLU A 83 10.12 -3.71 2.09
C GLU A 83 11.17 -3.45 3.17
N MET A 84 10.76 -3.01 4.36
CA MET A 84 11.67 -2.85 5.50
C MET A 84 12.38 -4.16 5.82
N VAL A 85 11.64 -5.27 5.98
CA VAL A 85 12.21 -6.61 6.21
C VAL A 85 13.15 -7.05 5.08
N ARG A 86 12.70 -6.94 3.82
CA ARG A 86 13.54 -7.31 2.66
C ARG A 86 14.82 -6.49 2.58
N ARG A 87 14.75 -5.20 2.91
CA ARG A 87 15.90 -4.31 2.93
C ARG A 87 16.92 -4.77 3.99
N GLU A 88 16.49 -5.02 5.22
CA GLU A 88 17.39 -5.50 6.28
C GLU A 88 18.10 -6.80 5.87
N ILE A 89 17.37 -7.78 5.32
CA ILE A 89 17.93 -9.05 4.82
C ILE A 89 18.94 -8.79 3.70
N ARG A 90 18.55 -7.98 2.71
CA ARG A 90 19.39 -7.65 1.54
C ARG A 90 20.69 -6.95 1.94
N GLU A 91 20.62 -6.03 2.90
CA GLU A 91 21.76 -5.28 3.41
C GLU A 91 22.59 -6.08 4.41
N LYS A 92 22.17 -7.30 4.76
CA LYS A 92 22.83 -8.19 5.72
C LYS A 92 23.09 -7.49 7.06
N THR A 93 22.16 -6.64 7.49
CA THR A 93 22.25 -5.96 8.79
C THR A 93 22.16 -6.98 9.92
N LYS A 94 22.48 -6.56 11.16
CA LYS A 94 22.33 -7.43 12.33
C LYS A 94 20.91 -7.98 12.45
N ILE A 95 19.91 -7.12 12.23
CA ILE A 95 18.49 -7.50 12.22
C ILE A 95 18.19 -8.40 11.02
N GLY A 96 18.70 -8.06 9.84
CA GLY A 96 18.54 -8.84 8.62
C GLY A 96 18.99 -10.30 8.76
N LYS A 97 20.18 -10.52 9.34
CA LYS A 97 20.72 -11.87 9.59
C LYS A 97 19.89 -12.66 10.60
N GLU A 98 19.33 -11.98 11.59
CA GLU A 98 18.47 -12.60 12.61
C GLU A 98 17.11 -13.02 12.03
N ILE A 99 16.49 -12.17 11.19
CA ILE A 99 15.17 -12.45 10.64
C ILE A 99 15.19 -13.30 9.36
N GLN A 100 16.31 -13.34 8.64
CA GLN A 100 16.45 -14.09 7.38
C GLN A 100 16.00 -15.56 7.50
N PRO A 101 16.49 -16.38 8.45
CA PRO A 101 16.08 -17.78 8.55
C PRO A 101 14.57 -17.95 8.80
N ILE A 102 13.96 -17.07 9.60
CA ILE A 102 12.52 -17.08 9.90
C ILE A 102 11.70 -16.61 8.67
N TYR A 103 12.22 -15.62 7.94
CA TYR A 103 11.58 -15.09 6.74
C TYR A 103 11.59 -16.10 5.57
N GLU A 104 12.68 -16.85 5.44
CA GLU A 104 12.88 -17.87 4.40
C GLU A 104 12.13 -19.18 4.71
N SER A 105 12.06 -19.59 5.98
CA SER A 105 11.29 -20.77 6.41
C SER A 105 9.78 -20.61 6.22
N GLY A 106 9.31 -19.38 5.96
CA GLY A 106 7.90 -19.07 5.79
C GLY A 106 7.10 -19.19 7.10
N GLN A 107 7.78 -19.27 8.24
CA GLN A 107 7.21 -19.28 9.59
C GLN A 107 6.72 -17.89 9.99
N TYR A 108 5.89 -17.26 9.15
CA TYR A 108 5.17 -16.03 9.47
C TYR A 108 4.10 -16.23 10.56
N LEU A 109 3.78 -17.48 10.88
CA LEU A 109 2.57 -17.88 11.61
C LEU A 109 2.77 -17.97 13.14
N ASP A 110 4.01 -18.02 13.63
CA ASP A 110 4.29 -18.14 15.06
C ASP A 110 4.38 -16.78 15.79
N GLY A 111 4.32 -15.67 15.04
CA GLY A 111 4.43 -14.31 15.57
C GLY A 111 5.84 -13.91 16.00
N THR A 112 6.84 -14.80 15.92
CA THR A 112 8.24 -14.51 16.30
C THR A 112 8.81 -13.41 15.41
N LEU A 113 8.62 -13.54 14.09
CA LEU A 113 9.03 -12.52 13.13
C LEU A 113 8.31 -11.19 13.38
N ASP A 114 7.01 -11.25 13.65
CA ASP A 114 6.17 -10.06 13.86
C ASP A 114 6.64 -9.26 15.07
N LYS A 115 6.99 -9.94 16.17
CA LYS A 115 7.52 -9.29 17.37
C LYS A 115 8.89 -8.64 17.12
N ILE A 116 9.83 -9.37 16.50
CA ILE A 116 11.17 -8.83 16.21
C ILE A 116 11.07 -7.61 15.28
N VAL A 117 10.25 -7.71 14.22
CA VAL A 117 10.02 -6.62 13.28
C VAL A 117 9.35 -5.44 13.97
N TRP A 118 8.37 -5.69 14.84
CA TRP A 118 7.73 -4.65 15.62
C TRP A 118 8.73 -3.88 16.49
N ASP A 119 9.43 -4.60 17.37
CA ASP A 119 10.33 -4.03 18.38
C ASP A 119 11.51 -3.30 17.73
N LYS A 120 12.11 -3.88 16.67
CA LYS A 120 13.37 -3.37 16.11
C LYS A 120 13.20 -2.44 14.92
N LEU A 121 12.06 -2.48 14.22
CA LEU A 121 11.88 -1.71 12.98
C LEU A 121 10.66 -0.80 13.00
N ILE A 122 9.50 -1.29 13.44
CA ILE A 122 8.22 -0.58 13.25
C ILE A 122 7.95 0.44 14.35
N CYS A 123 8.10 0.08 15.63
CA CYS A 123 7.74 0.97 16.74
C CYS A 123 8.45 2.33 16.62
N LYS A 124 9.78 2.30 16.53
CA LYS A 124 10.60 3.51 16.34
C LYS A 124 10.23 4.29 15.08
N LYS A 125 9.97 3.60 13.96
CA LYS A 125 9.59 4.27 12.71
C LYS A 125 8.26 5.01 12.84
N LEU A 126 7.29 4.45 13.56
CA LEU A 126 6.02 5.11 13.83
C LEU A 126 6.19 6.32 14.75
N GLU A 127 6.97 6.18 15.83
CA GLU A 127 7.30 7.27 16.76
C GLU A 127 7.97 8.44 16.02
N ASP A 128 9.03 8.15 15.25
CA ASP A 128 9.76 9.16 14.47
C ASP A 128 8.82 9.88 13.48
N THR A 129 7.91 9.13 12.84
CA THR A 129 6.99 9.69 11.85
C THR A 129 5.96 10.60 12.53
N LEU A 130 5.39 10.17 13.66
CA LEU A 130 4.43 10.95 14.43
C LEU A 130 5.09 12.20 15.04
N GLY A 131 6.33 12.07 15.55
CA GLY A 131 7.12 13.18 16.08
C GLY A 131 7.45 14.25 15.03
N GLN A 132 7.57 13.86 13.76
CA GLN A 132 7.70 14.77 12.63
C GLN A 132 6.37 15.41 12.19
N ASN A 133 5.28 15.20 12.94
CA ASN A 133 3.91 15.61 12.57
C ASN A 133 3.46 15.06 11.21
N LYS A 134 3.96 13.87 10.84
CA LYS A 134 3.55 13.15 9.62
C LYS A 134 2.64 11.98 9.99
N THR A 135 1.83 11.57 9.02
CA THR A 135 0.91 10.44 9.14
C THR A 135 1.55 9.20 8.52
N PRO A 136 1.90 8.16 9.30
CA PRO A 136 2.32 6.89 8.75
C PRO A 136 1.15 6.16 8.07
N ILE A 137 1.41 5.64 6.87
CA ILE A 137 0.55 4.71 6.14
C ILE A 137 1.19 3.34 6.22
N ILE A 138 0.64 2.50 7.09
CA ILE A 138 1.21 1.21 7.40
C ILE A 138 0.68 0.18 6.39
N ASP A 139 1.55 -0.34 5.53
CA ASP A 139 1.24 -1.40 4.57
C ASP A 139 1.82 -2.74 5.02
N GLY A 140 0.96 -3.75 5.04
CA GLY A 140 1.32 -5.10 5.42
C GLY A 140 1.15 -5.38 6.91
N PHE A 141 0.46 -4.51 7.63
CA PHE A 141 0.10 -4.67 9.02
C PHE A 141 -1.31 -5.27 9.14
N LEU A 142 -1.54 -6.14 10.13
CA LEU A 142 -2.62 -7.15 10.23
C LEU A 142 -2.33 -8.45 9.47
N ARG A 143 -1.18 -9.09 9.77
CA ARG A 143 -0.86 -10.46 9.29
C ARG A 143 -1.02 -11.54 10.36
N SER A 144 -1.22 -11.12 11.61
CA SER A 144 -1.46 -11.99 12.75
C SER A 144 -2.19 -11.19 13.83
N LYS A 145 -2.78 -11.91 14.78
CA LYS A 145 -3.38 -11.31 15.98
C LYS A 145 -2.34 -10.54 16.80
N LEU A 146 -1.13 -11.09 16.94
CA LEU A 146 -0.03 -10.44 17.66
C LEU A 146 0.36 -9.09 17.03
N CYS A 147 0.49 -9.01 15.70
CA CYS A 147 0.68 -7.73 15.02
C CYS A 147 -0.39 -6.72 15.45
N PHE A 148 -1.66 -7.07 15.30
CA PHE A 148 -2.76 -6.18 15.66
C PHE A 148 -2.65 -5.72 17.12
N ASP A 149 -2.41 -6.62 18.06
CA ASP A 149 -2.33 -6.28 19.48
C ASP A 149 -1.18 -5.31 19.77
N LEU A 150 -0.02 -5.48 19.12
CA LEU A 150 1.13 -4.56 19.24
C LEU A 150 0.81 -3.17 18.69
N LEU A 151 0.22 -3.07 17.49
CA LEU A 151 -0.18 -1.78 16.92
C LEU A 151 -1.33 -1.14 17.70
N HIS A 152 -2.28 -1.93 18.16
CA HIS A 152 -3.40 -1.44 18.94
C HIS A 152 -2.93 -0.86 20.27
N LYS A 153 -2.01 -1.56 20.93
CA LYS A 153 -1.33 -1.06 22.14
C LYS A 153 -0.63 0.26 21.84
N PHE A 154 0.18 0.33 20.79
CA PHE A 154 0.86 1.58 20.41
C PHE A 154 -0.11 2.74 20.15
N ILE A 155 -1.15 2.51 19.36
CA ILE A 155 -2.17 3.53 19.07
C ILE A 155 -2.87 4.02 20.35
N THR A 156 -3.12 3.09 21.29
CA THR A 156 -3.73 3.39 22.59
C THR A 156 -2.81 4.17 23.51
N ASP A 157 -1.55 3.76 23.60
CA ASP A 157 -0.52 4.44 24.39
C ASP A 157 -0.30 5.88 23.86
N GLN A 158 -0.40 6.09 22.54
CA GLN A 158 -0.37 7.40 21.89
C GLN A 158 -1.70 8.18 21.97
N LYS A 159 -2.78 7.59 22.50
CA LYS A 159 -4.13 8.17 22.61
C LYS A 159 -4.73 8.64 21.27
N ILE A 160 -4.49 7.90 20.19
CA ILE A 160 -4.91 8.28 18.83
C ILE A 160 -5.90 7.30 18.18
N ASN A 161 -6.57 6.43 18.96
CA ASN A 161 -7.55 5.45 18.46
C ASN A 161 -8.66 6.10 17.62
N ASN A 162 -9.29 7.14 18.16
CA ASN A 162 -10.38 7.88 17.49
C ASN A 162 -9.91 8.67 16.25
N ASN A 163 -8.59 8.79 16.08
CA ASN A 163 -7.93 9.47 14.96
C ASN A 163 -7.14 8.50 14.07
N SER A 164 -7.39 7.19 14.17
CA SER A 164 -6.77 6.17 13.32
C SER A 164 -7.76 5.68 12.26
N LEU A 165 -7.26 5.40 11.05
CA LEU A 165 -8.08 4.99 9.90
C LEU A 165 -7.61 3.62 9.37
N LEU A 166 -8.52 2.65 9.33
CA LEU A 166 -8.34 1.36 8.69
C LEU A 166 -8.94 1.39 7.28
N ILE A 167 -8.13 1.16 6.25
CA ILE A 167 -8.57 1.08 4.86
C ILE A 167 -8.44 -0.37 4.38
N GLN A 168 -9.56 -1.03 4.09
CA GLN A 168 -9.58 -2.35 3.48
C GLN A 168 -9.69 -2.23 1.95
N LEU A 169 -8.63 -2.62 1.25
CA LEU A 169 -8.60 -2.73 -0.19
C LEU A 169 -9.07 -4.10 -0.63
N ILE A 170 -10.13 -4.14 -1.43
CA ILE A 170 -10.67 -5.36 -2.02
C ILE A 170 -10.47 -5.36 -3.53
N ALA A 171 -10.42 -6.56 -4.11
CA ALA A 171 -10.43 -6.78 -5.55
C ALA A 171 -11.04 -8.16 -5.83
N ASN A 172 -11.73 -8.29 -6.96
CA ASN A 172 -12.24 -9.58 -7.39
C ASN A 172 -11.09 -10.54 -7.75
N GLU A 173 -11.39 -11.84 -7.80
CA GLU A 173 -10.38 -12.87 -8.05
C GLU A 173 -9.69 -12.71 -9.40
N GLN A 174 -10.43 -12.33 -10.44
CA GLN A 174 -9.89 -12.12 -11.78
C GLN A 174 -8.84 -10.99 -11.79
N VAL A 175 -9.11 -9.89 -11.09
CA VAL A 175 -8.17 -8.76 -10.92
C VAL A 175 -6.94 -9.21 -10.15
N CYS A 176 -7.12 -9.92 -9.03
CA CYS A 176 -6.00 -10.45 -8.25
C CYS A 176 -5.12 -11.42 -9.07
N THR A 177 -5.75 -12.30 -9.84
CA THR A 177 -5.08 -13.28 -10.71
C THR A 177 -4.30 -12.58 -11.82
N LYS A 178 -4.91 -11.60 -12.49
CA LYS A 178 -4.19 -10.81 -13.51
C LYS A 178 -2.98 -10.11 -12.88
N ARG A 179 -3.18 -9.41 -11.77
CA ARG A 179 -2.11 -8.66 -11.10
C ARG A 179 -0.97 -9.53 -10.58
N ILE A 180 -1.22 -10.77 -10.15
CA ILE A 180 -0.13 -11.66 -9.69
C ILE A 180 0.71 -12.15 -10.87
N LEU A 181 0.06 -12.49 -11.99
CA LEU A 181 0.71 -12.96 -13.22
C LEU A 181 1.51 -11.83 -13.92
N THR A 182 1.06 -10.59 -13.78
CA THR A 182 1.72 -9.41 -14.36
C THR A 182 2.70 -8.73 -13.42
N ARG A 183 2.87 -9.23 -12.20
CA ARG A 183 3.86 -8.70 -11.25
C ARG A 183 5.27 -9.13 -11.67
N ARG A 184 6.17 -8.17 -11.72
CA ARG A 184 7.59 -8.33 -12.06
C ARG A 184 8.47 -7.87 -10.90
N VAL A 185 9.66 -8.41 -10.80
CA VAL A 185 10.69 -8.03 -9.82
C VAL A 185 12.01 -7.80 -10.54
N CYS A 186 12.76 -6.79 -10.10
CA CYS A 186 14.11 -6.53 -10.59
C CYS A 186 15.05 -7.70 -10.27
N THR A 187 15.77 -8.21 -11.27
CA THR A 187 16.77 -9.28 -11.12
C THR A 187 18.01 -8.82 -10.36
N ASN A 188 18.30 -7.52 -10.35
CA ASN A 188 19.31 -6.96 -9.46
C ASN A 188 18.83 -7.08 -8.02
N THR A 189 19.44 -8.00 -7.28
CA THR A 189 19.16 -8.28 -5.87
C THR A 189 19.32 -7.05 -4.99
N LYS A 190 20.26 -6.15 -5.31
CA LYS A 190 20.41 -4.85 -4.62
C LYS A 190 19.20 -3.93 -4.85
N CYS A 191 18.56 -3.99 -6.02
CA CYS A 191 17.38 -3.19 -6.33
C CYS A 191 16.07 -3.85 -5.85
N SER A 192 15.77 -5.06 -6.28
CA SER A 192 14.58 -5.86 -5.93
C SER A 192 13.22 -5.12 -6.07
N LYS A 193 13.18 -4.00 -6.80
CA LYS A 193 11.97 -3.20 -6.98
C LYS A 193 10.91 -4.01 -7.72
N ILE A 194 9.67 -3.82 -7.31
CA ILE A 194 8.52 -4.56 -7.80
C ILE A 194 7.71 -3.67 -8.72
N TYR A 195 7.29 -4.23 -9.85
CA TYR A 195 6.45 -3.58 -10.84
C TYR A 195 5.24 -4.44 -11.16
N ASN A 196 4.22 -3.83 -11.76
CA ASN A 196 3.12 -4.54 -12.37
C ASN A 196 2.94 -4.05 -13.80
N THR A 197 2.92 -4.96 -14.77
CA THR A 197 2.83 -4.56 -16.19
C THR A 197 1.49 -3.94 -16.59
N LEU A 198 0.50 -3.93 -15.69
CA LEU A 198 -0.81 -3.31 -15.90
C LEU A 198 -0.90 -1.88 -15.32
N LEU A 199 0.13 -1.40 -14.64
CA LEU A 199 0.13 -0.06 -14.04
C LEU A 199 0.82 0.95 -14.98
N PRO A 200 0.29 2.19 -15.11
CA PRO A 200 0.89 3.25 -15.93
C PRO A 200 2.35 3.56 -15.61
N GLU A 201 2.79 3.41 -14.36
CA GLU A 201 4.20 3.51 -13.98
C GLU A 201 5.11 2.59 -14.79
N TYR A 202 4.61 1.42 -15.20
CA TYR A 202 5.34 0.46 -16.02
C TYR A 202 5.40 0.87 -17.50
N GLU A 203 4.41 1.60 -17.99
CA GLU A 203 4.37 2.16 -19.34
C GLU A 203 5.31 3.37 -19.46
N LEU A 204 5.32 4.26 -18.46
CA LEU A 204 6.24 5.40 -18.40
C LEU A 204 7.71 4.97 -18.36
N LEU A 205 8.02 3.85 -17.69
CA LEU A 205 9.36 3.26 -17.68
C LEU A 205 9.82 2.78 -19.07
N GLN A 206 8.90 2.28 -19.89
CA GLN A 206 9.21 1.87 -21.25
C GLN A 206 9.50 3.08 -22.13
N ASN A 207 8.70 4.15 -21.98
CA ASN A 207 8.86 5.37 -22.78
C ASN A 207 10.12 6.17 -22.39
N SER A 208 10.50 6.19 -21.11
CA SER A 208 11.71 6.88 -20.63
C SER A 208 13.02 6.26 -21.13
N LYS A 209 13.02 4.98 -21.53
CA LYS A 209 14.22 4.27 -22.03
C LYS A 209 14.33 4.23 -23.55
N ASN A 210 13.29 4.66 -24.26
CA ASN A 210 13.32 4.82 -25.71
C ASN A 210 14.03 6.12 -26.16
N SER A 211 14.59 6.89 -25.24
CA SER A 211 15.42 8.08 -25.53
C SER A 211 16.90 7.80 -25.28
N LYS A 212 17.50 6.94 -26.10
CA LYS A 212 18.89 7.00 -26.61
C LYS A 212 19.25 5.67 -27.30
N ASN A 213 19.31 5.71 -28.63
CA ASN A 213 20.00 4.76 -29.52
C ASN A 213 19.75 3.26 -29.28
N LEU A 214 18.56 2.79 -29.68
CA LEU A 214 18.34 1.37 -30.00
C LEU A 214 17.81 1.31 -31.44
N THR A 215 18.68 1.60 -32.41
CA THR A 215 18.48 1.13 -33.79
C THR A 215 18.82 -0.34 -33.81
N ASP A 216 17.94 -1.13 -34.41
CA ASP A 216 18.08 -2.57 -34.70
C ASP A 216 17.84 -3.56 -33.55
N VAL A 217 16.59 -3.66 -33.11
CA VAL A 217 16.03 -4.98 -32.73
C VAL A 217 14.56 -5.06 -33.13
N HIS A 218 14.29 -5.66 -34.29
CA HIS A 218 12.97 -6.23 -34.62
C HIS A 218 12.74 -7.50 -33.80
N ASP A 219 12.60 -7.36 -32.48
CA ASP A 219 12.18 -8.47 -31.64
C ASP A 219 11.14 -7.98 -30.63
N LYS A 220 9.96 -8.61 -30.69
CA LYS A 220 8.80 -8.32 -29.85
C LYS A 220 8.99 -8.79 -28.40
N THR A 221 10.20 -9.17 -28.03
CA THR A 221 10.68 -9.52 -26.70
C THR A 221 11.37 -8.31 -26.06
N ILE A 222 10.63 -7.24 -25.79
CA ILE A 222 11.12 -6.19 -24.87
C ILE A 222 11.30 -6.84 -23.50
N ASN A 223 12.49 -7.36 -23.23
CA ASN A 223 12.92 -7.77 -21.90
C ASN A 223 13.11 -6.51 -21.07
N LYS A 224 12.22 -6.40 -20.10
CA LYS A 224 11.74 -5.16 -19.49
C LYS A 224 12.78 -4.72 -18.46
N LEU A 225 13.51 -3.64 -18.68
CA LEU A 225 14.57 -3.22 -17.77
C LEU A 225 14.03 -2.34 -16.62
N CYS A 226 14.36 -2.66 -15.37
CA CYS A 226 14.19 -1.81 -14.19
C CYS A 226 14.98 -0.50 -14.31
N LEU A 227 14.60 0.57 -13.59
CA LEU A 227 15.34 1.84 -13.54
C LEU A 227 16.84 1.70 -13.23
N CYS A 228 17.24 0.66 -12.50
CA CYS A 228 18.66 0.39 -12.21
C CYS A 228 19.41 -0.31 -13.37
N GLY A 229 18.80 -0.44 -14.55
CA GLY A 229 19.39 -1.07 -15.74
C GLY A 229 19.27 -2.60 -15.80
N ALA A 230 18.87 -3.26 -14.72
CA ALA A 230 18.74 -4.72 -14.68
C ALA A 230 17.39 -5.22 -15.22
N GLU A 231 17.34 -6.46 -15.66
CA GLU A 231 16.12 -7.09 -16.18
C GLU A 231 15.03 -7.27 -15.11
N LEU A 232 13.80 -7.45 -15.58
CA LEU A 232 12.65 -7.77 -14.77
C LEU A 232 12.24 -9.22 -14.99
N SER A 233 12.18 -10.00 -13.91
CA SER A 233 11.72 -11.40 -13.95
C SER A 233 10.37 -11.56 -13.27
N ASN A 234 9.75 -12.73 -13.48
CA ASN A 234 8.63 -13.15 -12.66
C ASN A 234 9.14 -13.49 -11.26
N ARG A 235 8.43 -13.06 -10.23
CA ARG A 235 8.77 -13.44 -8.85
C ARG A 235 8.45 -14.92 -8.67
N SER A 236 9.39 -15.68 -8.11
CA SER A 236 9.30 -17.13 -7.87
C SER A 236 7.97 -17.58 -7.23
N ASN A 237 7.43 -16.80 -6.29
CA ASN A 237 6.21 -17.14 -5.55
C ASN A 237 4.91 -16.60 -6.21
N ASN A 238 4.96 -16.14 -7.47
CA ASN A 238 3.78 -15.65 -8.20
C ASN A 238 3.10 -16.78 -9.00
N THR A 239 2.64 -17.83 -8.32
CA THR A 239 1.83 -18.89 -8.94
C THR A 239 0.37 -18.78 -8.51
N LYS A 240 -0.55 -19.36 -9.30
CA LYS A 240 -1.97 -19.45 -8.92
C LYS A 240 -2.14 -20.16 -7.57
N LYS A 241 -1.37 -21.22 -7.33
CA LYS A 241 -1.36 -21.99 -6.08
C LYS A 241 -1.00 -21.13 -4.87
N PHE A 242 0.13 -20.39 -4.94
CA PHE A 242 0.54 -19.48 -3.86
C PHE A 242 -0.47 -18.35 -3.61
N ALA A 243 -1.15 -17.86 -4.67
CA ALA A 243 -2.20 -16.86 -4.54
C ALA A 243 -3.41 -17.42 -3.75
N GLN A 244 -3.82 -18.64 -4.07
CA GLN A 244 -4.93 -19.33 -3.39
C GLN A 244 -4.62 -19.63 -1.93
N GLU A 245 -3.41 -20.11 -1.61
CA GLU A 245 -2.99 -20.36 -0.22
C GLU A 245 -3.02 -19.07 0.63
N ARG A 246 -2.49 -17.97 0.09
CA ARG A 246 -2.57 -16.66 0.75
C ARG A 246 -3.99 -16.15 0.89
N ARG A 247 -4.90 -16.56 0.01
CA ARG A 247 -6.31 -16.17 0.07
C ARG A 247 -7.01 -16.93 1.18
N LYS A 248 -6.84 -18.26 1.23
CA LYS A 248 -7.34 -19.09 2.32
C LYS A 248 -6.87 -18.59 3.68
N HIS A 249 -5.58 -18.28 3.83
CA HIS A 249 -5.06 -17.72 5.08
C HIS A 249 -5.68 -16.36 5.42
N PHE A 250 -5.79 -15.46 4.43
CA PHE A 250 -6.42 -14.16 4.63
C PHE A 250 -7.88 -14.30 5.08
N ASP A 251 -8.66 -15.13 4.41
CA ASP A 251 -10.08 -15.34 4.69
C ASP A 251 -10.29 -15.98 6.07
N LYS A 252 -9.41 -16.93 6.45
CA LYS A 252 -9.51 -17.65 7.73
C LYS A 252 -9.02 -16.83 8.94
N GLU A 253 -7.87 -16.17 8.82
CA GLU A 253 -7.19 -15.56 9.97
C GLU A 253 -7.34 -14.03 9.99
N ILE A 254 -7.31 -13.38 8.82
CA ILE A 254 -7.23 -11.92 8.72
C ILE A 254 -8.59 -11.26 8.60
N GLU A 255 -9.55 -11.83 7.86
CA GLU A 255 -10.88 -11.24 7.71
C GLU A 255 -11.63 -11.15 9.06
N PRO A 256 -11.60 -12.16 9.96
CA PRO A 256 -12.16 -12.02 11.31
C PRO A 256 -11.45 -10.95 12.14
N LEU A 257 -10.12 -10.87 12.03
CA LEU A 257 -9.33 -9.84 12.70
C LEU A 257 -9.68 -8.44 12.19
N LEU A 258 -9.95 -8.29 10.89
CA LEU A 258 -10.43 -7.03 10.32
C LEU A 258 -11.82 -6.67 10.82
N ALA A 259 -12.73 -7.64 10.92
CA ALA A 259 -14.05 -7.41 11.51
C ALA A 259 -13.94 -6.90 12.96
N PHE A 260 -13.03 -7.48 13.75
CA PHE A 260 -12.73 -7.01 15.10
C PHE A 260 -12.10 -5.61 15.11
N ALA A 261 -11.09 -5.36 14.29
CA ALA A 261 -10.34 -4.10 14.23
C ALA A 261 -11.21 -2.89 13.85
N LYS A 262 -12.26 -3.10 13.03
CA LYS A 262 -13.21 -2.05 12.61
C LYS A 262 -13.94 -1.38 13.77
N ASN A 263 -14.07 -2.07 14.91
CA ASN A 263 -14.72 -1.50 16.09
C ASN A 263 -13.83 -0.49 16.84
N TRP A 264 -12.52 -0.47 16.54
CA TRP A 264 -11.54 0.35 17.24
C TRP A 264 -11.07 1.58 16.46
N TYR A 265 -11.25 1.58 15.13
CA TYR A 265 -10.73 2.61 14.23
C TYR A 265 -11.83 3.09 13.28
N LYS A 266 -11.67 4.30 12.73
CA LYS A 266 -12.47 4.69 11.56
C LYS A 266 -12.18 3.71 10.43
N TYR A 267 -13.19 3.36 9.65
CA TYR A 267 -13.06 2.29 8.65
C TYR A 267 -13.52 2.74 7.27
N ALA A 268 -12.77 2.33 6.24
CA ALA A 268 -13.09 2.52 4.83
C ALA A 268 -12.91 1.20 4.07
N LYS A 269 -13.83 0.89 3.16
CA LYS A 269 -13.68 -0.21 2.19
C LYS A 269 -13.55 0.36 0.78
N ILE A 270 -12.52 -0.06 0.06
CA ILE A 270 -12.23 0.46 -1.28
C ILE A 270 -12.10 -0.70 -2.26
N ASN A 271 -12.92 -0.68 -3.31
CA ASN A 271 -12.81 -1.63 -4.41
C ASN A 271 -11.79 -1.12 -5.43
N THR A 272 -10.71 -1.90 -5.58
CA THR A 272 -9.66 -1.61 -6.53
C THR A 272 -9.93 -2.36 -7.84
N LYS A 273 -10.12 -1.59 -8.92
CA LYS A 273 -10.19 -2.13 -10.28
C LYS A 273 -8.78 -2.38 -10.83
N ILE A 274 -8.69 -2.97 -12.03
CA ILE A 274 -7.41 -3.29 -12.70
C ILE A 274 -6.47 -2.08 -12.70
N ASN A 275 -7.00 -0.91 -13.05
CA ASN A 275 -6.33 0.35 -12.86
C ASN A 275 -6.59 0.85 -11.43
N ILE A 276 -5.55 0.99 -10.60
CA ILE A 276 -5.68 1.52 -9.24
C ILE A 276 -6.16 2.98 -9.22
N TYR A 277 -6.06 3.67 -10.36
CA TYR A 277 -6.62 5.00 -10.63
C TYR A 277 -8.13 4.94 -10.95
N SER A 278 -8.79 3.81 -10.76
CA SER A 278 -10.25 3.71 -10.84
C SER A 278 -10.77 3.05 -9.57
N LEU A 279 -10.93 3.86 -8.52
CA LEU A 279 -11.42 3.42 -7.22
C LEU A 279 -12.93 3.65 -7.15
N ASN A 280 -13.67 2.59 -6.82
CA ASN A 280 -15.06 2.71 -6.39
C ASN A 280 -15.12 2.45 -4.89
N ILE A 281 -15.69 3.38 -4.13
CA ILE A 281 -15.94 3.22 -2.68
C ILE A 281 -17.26 2.47 -2.52
N ILE A 282 -17.30 1.53 -1.56
CA ILE A 282 -18.47 0.70 -1.23
C ILE A 282 -18.81 0.93 0.24
#